data_AF-A0A1E8BMR0-F1
#
_entry.id   AF-A0A1E8BMR0-F1
#
_cell.length_a   1.000
_cell.length_b   1.000
_cell.length_c   1.000
_cell.angle_alpha   90.00
_cell.angle_beta   90.00
_cell.angle_gamma   90.00
#
_symmetry.space_group_name_H-M   'P 1'
#
loop_
_entity.id
_entity.type
_entity.pdbx_description
1 polymer ?
#
loop_
_entity_poly.entity_id
_entity_poly.type
_entity_poly.pdbx_seq_one_letter_code
_entity_poly.pdbx_strand_id
1 'polypeptide(L)'
;MEKLQLLTFKNIVEPLYNEKVSYIYFPIEWLEIVEIHYRTFLLTSKLKLVNERLYDMFSDILFIQHDPYVLKEDTPWIVAKEPMRQEQLDYIFQSWYEVIHDWKPNKLIDPPHLEWQYDLISNLPVLHDKKTFSKWVPALITHIFCEQPLRMEDKNEEEIYFSPLRSQDVFEAMSEPIKDEETHDYFAYVYRFEYVTRGGENIPLLKVSVGIRRFYQQYNHKDIPILLGRKRSQILISTPEFELNNKKQRFIKLKVQQAEKGIKWIKRFRNLKDEYRIGGEVKLEDILQCPKEYIRGTNVRVLLPYNENIYKVQGTKIKFGIKVREKEELFNEFQLSFPYFTSLPECEKVLTDNENELLPLFAPKGLDTITLEVWSDDIIIKIEQALLDSKIVLAQNEDSSYVLNADNPVLLKIERYNIEKLLQNPYRMQYSHKNKKKLVDDVVKAVHVTAGEQNEMKLALIAMKNCDGREKINPKQIIREGFARTERISAFINLFIGQSVSKKEIINAILSLLEQKGFLKRSWNKIKLPGIIVNLSIEKMSKYDFLPIFSKINGREILYKLYGQEEWGTIDHTLLNIGNNKVFLPQPSKRNDIGVSFKQFMSETLVEI
;
A
#
# COMPACT_ATOMS: atom_id res chain seq x y z
N MET A 1 13.87 -16.84 -12.64
CA MET A 1 13.05 -16.50 -11.44
C MET A 1 11.54 -16.55 -11.72
N GLU A 2 10.79 -17.48 -11.10
CA GLU A 2 9.32 -17.39 -11.05
C GLU A 2 8.88 -16.29 -10.07
N LYS A 3 7.92 -15.44 -10.48
CA LYS A 3 7.20 -14.36 -9.76
C LYS A 3 7.73 -13.93 -8.38
N LEU A 4 8.23 -12.68 -8.32
CA LEU A 4 8.38 -11.86 -7.11
C LEU A 4 9.10 -12.58 -5.94
N GLN A 5 10.34 -13.01 -6.14
CA GLN A 5 11.27 -13.15 -5.03
C GLN A 5 11.39 -11.79 -4.33
N LEU A 6 10.76 -11.68 -3.15
CA LEU A 6 11.00 -10.64 -2.17
C LEU A 6 12.31 -11.00 -1.48
N LEU A 7 13.41 -10.47 -2.00
CA LEU A 7 14.74 -10.76 -1.52
C LEU A 7 14.88 -10.15 -0.13
N THR A 8 15.02 -11.02 0.86
CA THR A 8 15.04 -10.61 2.26
C THR A 8 16.26 -11.21 2.93
N PHE A 9 17.05 -10.37 3.58
CA PHE A 9 18.34 -10.74 4.16
C PHE A 9 18.35 -10.57 5.67
N LYS A 10 19.09 -11.43 6.38
CA LYS A 10 19.41 -11.33 7.81
C LYS A 10 20.88 -10.94 8.02
N ASN A 11 21.25 -10.70 9.29
CA ASN A 11 22.59 -10.28 9.73
C ASN A 11 23.01 -8.91 9.16
N ILE A 12 22.07 -7.97 9.13
CA ILE A 12 22.23 -6.70 8.41
C ILE A 12 22.83 -5.56 9.22
N VAL A 13 23.00 -5.74 10.54
CA VAL A 13 23.43 -4.67 11.46
C VAL A 13 24.88 -4.84 11.89
N GLU A 14 25.24 -6.00 12.45
CA GLU A 14 26.59 -6.26 12.98
C GLU A 14 27.72 -5.98 11.98
N PRO A 15 27.62 -6.39 10.69
CA PRO A 15 28.69 -6.09 9.72
C PRO A 15 28.91 -4.59 9.52
N LEU A 16 27.86 -3.78 9.67
CA LEU A 16 27.92 -2.34 9.45
C LEU A 16 28.56 -1.59 10.63
N TYR A 17 28.77 -2.23 11.79
CA TYR A 17 29.43 -1.57 12.92
C TYR A 17 30.89 -1.20 12.67
N ASN A 18 31.54 -1.84 11.70
CA ASN A 18 32.90 -1.53 11.29
C ASN A 18 32.98 -0.44 10.20
N GLU A 19 31.85 0.13 9.79
CA GLU A 19 31.82 1.22 8.81
C GLU A 19 32.24 2.54 9.45
N LYS A 20 33.05 3.30 8.73
CA LYS A 20 33.48 4.64 9.12
C LYS A 20 32.41 5.67 8.74
N VAL A 21 32.13 6.56 9.68
CA VAL A 21 31.17 7.66 9.49
C VAL A 21 31.75 8.96 10.03
N SER A 22 31.20 10.07 9.55
CA SER A 22 31.54 11.41 10.01
C SER A 22 30.42 11.96 10.88
N TYR A 23 30.75 12.71 11.93
CA TYR A 23 29.75 13.31 12.80
C TYR A 23 30.18 14.67 13.36
N ILE A 24 29.21 15.44 13.82
CA ILE A 24 29.40 16.71 14.54
C ILE A 24 28.59 16.73 15.82
N TYR A 25 29.06 17.46 16.82
CA TYR A 25 28.36 17.68 18.08
C TYR A 25 27.34 18.83 17.98
N PHE A 26 26.42 18.89 18.93
CA PHE A 26 25.46 19.98 19.01
C PHE A 26 26.16 21.28 19.47
N PRO A 27 25.85 22.46 18.88
CA PRO A 27 26.45 23.73 19.30
C PRO A 27 26.17 24.02 20.78
N ILE A 28 27.21 24.32 21.55
CA ILE A 28 27.12 24.60 23.00
C ILE A 28 26.26 25.84 23.23
N GLU A 29 26.40 26.85 22.36
CA GLU A 29 25.67 28.12 22.43
C GLU A 29 24.16 27.95 22.26
N TRP A 30 23.73 26.81 21.71
CA TRP A 30 22.31 26.51 21.50
C TRP A 30 21.70 25.70 22.64
N LEU A 31 22.50 25.12 23.53
CA LEU A 31 22.01 24.28 24.63
C LEU A 31 21.08 25.09 25.56
N GLU A 32 21.51 26.28 26.00
CA GLU A 32 20.72 27.15 26.87
C GLU A 32 19.36 27.53 26.23
N ILE A 33 19.36 27.78 24.92
CA ILE A 33 18.16 28.19 24.18
C ILE A 33 17.15 27.05 24.10
N VAL A 34 17.64 25.82 23.91
CA VAL A 34 16.83 24.61 23.87
C VAL A 34 16.22 24.31 25.25
N GLU A 35 16.98 24.52 26.33
CA GLU A 35 16.53 24.32 27.72
C GLU A 35 15.43 25.32 28.14
N ILE A 36 15.49 26.57 27.67
CA ILE A 36 14.52 27.63 27.99
C ILE A 36 13.12 27.34 27.39
N HIS A 37 13.00 26.42 26.43
CA HIS A 37 11.74 26.17 25.75
C HIS A 37 10.71 25.48 26.66
N TYR A 38 9.73 26.24 27.18
CA TYR A 38 8.68 25.81 28.14
C TYR A 38 7.85 24.57 27.71
N ARG A 39 7.96 24.12 26.46
CA ARG A 39 7.26 22.94 25.93
C ARG A 39 8.21 22.04 25.13
N THR A 40 9.16 21.41 25.82
CA THR A 40 10.17 20.51 25.24
C THR A 40 9.59 19.41 24.33
N PHE A 41 8.42 18.86 24.67
CA PHE A 41 7.72 17.88 23.81
C PHE A 41 7.27 18.49 22.46
N LEU A 42 6.80 19.74 22.46
CA LEU A 42 6.40 20.43 21.23
C LEU A 42 7.62 20.70 20.35
N LEU A 43 8.74 21.12 20.96
CA LEU A 43 10.01 21.33 20.27
C LEU A 43 10.52 20.03 19.64
N THR A 44 10.53 18.93 20.40
CA THR A 44 10.91 17.59 19.91
C THR A 44 10.10 17.19 18.67
N SER A 45 8.78 17.41 18.69
CA SER A 45 7.90 17.12 17.57
C SER A 45 8.20 17.98 16.34
N LYS A 46 8.47 19.28 16.53
CA LYS A 46 8.84 20.19 15.43
C LYS A 46 10.20 19.83 14.84
N LEU A 47 11.21 19.56 15.66
CA LEU A 47 12.54 19.15 15.22
C LEU A 47 12.52 17.80 14.50
N LYS A 48 11.68 16.85 14.96
CA LYS A 48 11.44 15.59 14.25
C LYS A 48 10.96 15.84 12.81
N LEU A 49 9.99 16.76 12.61
CA LEU A 49 9.49 17.12 11.29
C LEU A 49 10.55 17.82 10.42
N VAL A 50 11.42 18.63 11.04
CA VAL A 50 12.59 19.20 10.34
C VAL A 50 13.52 18.09 9.88
N ASN A 51 13.86 17.14 10.76
CA ASN A 51 14.76 16.04 10.42
C ASN A 51 14.18 15.15 9.31
N GLU A 52 12.89 14.79 9.38
CA GLU A 52 12.21 14.06 8.30
C GLU A 52 12.35 14.77 6.94
N ARG A 53 12.30 16.11 6.94
CA ARG A 53 12.55 16.91 5.73
C ARG A 53 14.03 16.90 5.33
N LEU A 54 14.96 17.04 6.28
CA LEU A 54 16.40 17.03 5.99
C LEU A 54 16.86 15.68 5.42
N TYR A 55 16.33 14.58 5.94
CA TYR A 55 16.57 13.23 5.39
C TYR A 55 16.06 13.06 3.95
N ASP A 56 14.92 13.64 3.59
CA ASP A 56 14.42 13.65 2.20
C ASP A 56 15.38 14.41 1.25
N MET A 57 16.16 15.35 1.79
CA MET A 57 16.96 16.30 1.03
C MET A 57 18.43 15.90 0.91
N PHE A 58 19.02 15.47 2.01
CA PHE A 58 20.43 15.07 2.11
C PHE A 58 20.49 13.58 2.38
N SER A 59 20.66 12.80 1.31
CA SER A 59 20.73 11.34 1.42
C SER A 59 21.93 10.88 2.26
N ASP A 60 23.03 11.64 2.26
CA ASP A 60 24.26 11.40 3.03
C ASP A 60 24.06 11.32 4.56
N ILE A 61 23.00 11.93 5.06
CA ILE A 61 22.69 11.94 6.50
C ILE A 61 22.12 10.58 6.92
N LEU A 62 22.81 9.94 7.85
CA LEU A 62 22.42 8.68 8.47
C LEU A 62 21.52 8.91 9.68
N PHE A 63 21.88 9.91 10.49
CA PHE A 63 21.19 10.21 11.75
C PHE A 63 21.29 11.70 12.12
N ILE A 64 20.23 12.22 12.74
CA ILE A 64 20.16 13.54 13.37
C ILE A 64 19.42 13.37 14.70
N GLN A 65 20.10 13.66 15.80
CA GLN A 65 19.50 13.73 17.13
C GLN A 65 18.53 14.91 17.16
N HIS A 66 17.31 14.71 17.66
CA HIS A 66 16.29 15.76 17.78
C HIS A 66 15.63 15.81 19.14
N ASP A 67 15.98 14.90 20.05
CA ASP A 67 15.47 14.92 21.40
C ASP A 67 16.26 15.93 22.23
N PRO A 68 15.66 17.07 22.64
CA PRO A 68 16.31 18.07 23.48
C PRO A 68 16.88 17.50 24.78
N TYR A 69 16.30 16.44 25.33
CA TYR A 69 16.77 15.83 26.58
C TYR A 69 18.07 15.04 26.40
N VAL A 70 18.42 14.71 25.16
CA VAL A 70 19.61 13.93 24.81
C VAL A 70 20.70 14.81 24.19
N LEU A 71 20.36 16.00 23.68
CA LEU A 71 21.33 16.94 23.13
C LEU A 71 22.24 17.47 24.24
N LYS A 72 23.54 17.15 24.11
CA LYS A 72 24.63 17.59 25.00
C LYS A 72 25.90 17.72 24.16
N GLU A 73 26.89 18.44 24.68
CA GLU A 73 28.17 18.70 24.02
C GLU A 73 28.91 17.42 23.59
N ASP A 74 28.77 16.33 24.34
CA ASP A 74 29.45 15.05 24.12
C ASP A 74 28.67 14.06 23.25
N THR A 75 27.46 14.41 22.83
CA THR A 75 26.57 13.51 22.10
C THR A 75 26.52 13.89 20.62
N PRO A 76 26.83 12.97 19.69
CA PRO A 76 26.75 13.24 18.26
C PRO A 76 25.37 13.75 17.86
N TRP A 77 25.34 14.94 17.25
CA TRP A 77 24.11 15.56 16.77
C TRP A 77 23.77 15.09 15.37
N ILE A 78 24.68 15.26 14.42
CA ILE A 78 24.50 14.83 13.03
C ILE A 78 25.54 13.76 12.73
N VAL A 79 25.10 12.64 12.15
CA VAL A 79 25.98 11.59 11.63
C VAL A 79 25.67 11.39 10.15
N ALA A 80 26.71 11.43 9.33
CA ALA A 80 26.65 11.27 7.88
C ALA A 80 27.73 10.29 7.40
N LYS A 81 27.56 9.71 6.20
CA LYS A 81 28.58 8.83 5.63
C LYS A 81 29.89 9.60 5.36
N GLU A 82 29.77 10.80 4.80
CA GLU A 82 30.87 11.71 4.53
C GLU A 82 30.55 13.10 5.08
N PRO A 83 31.56 13.95 5.33
CA PRO A 83 31.34 15.34 5.73
C PRO A 83 30.48 16.08 4.70
N MET A 84 29.46 16.78 5.18
CA MET A 84 28.63 17.63 4.31
C MET A 84 29.33 18.96 4.03
N ARG A 85 28.99 19.58 2.90
CA ARG A 85 29.50 20.91 2.54
C ARG A 85 28.96 21.98 3.48
N GLN A 86 29.70 23.08 3.60
CA GLN A 86 29.30 24.18 4.46
C GLN A 86 27.93 24.73 4.10
N GLU A 87 27.59 24.86 2.81
CA GLU A 87 26.28 25.39 2.41
C GLU A 87 25.12 24.48 2.83
N GLN A 88 25.35 23.16 2.85
CA GLN A 88 24.36 22.18 3.32
C GLN A 88 24.21 22.26 4.84
N LEU A 89 25.32 22.40 5.55
CA LEU A 89 25.34 22.59 7.00
C LEU A 89 24.66 23.89 7.43
N ASP A 90 24.95 25.01 6.77
CA ASP A 90 24.34 26.31 7.03
C ASP A 90 22.82 26.24 6.87
N TYR A 91 22.32 25.50 5.88
CA TYR A 91 20.89 25.28 5.74
C TYR A 91 20.29 24.47 6.89
N ILE A 92 20.99 23.42 7.33
CA ILE A 92 20.55 22.61 8.46
C ILE A 92 20.51 23.47 9.72
N PHE A 93 21.54 24.27 9.96
CA PHE A 93 21.63 25.20 11.07
C PHE A 93 20.49 26.22 11.03
N GLN A 94 20.28 26.91 9.91
CA GLN A 94 19.18 27.85 9.74
C GLN A 94 17.81 27.18 9.97
N SER A 95 17.61 25.99 9.40
CA SER A 95 16.36 25.22 9.55
C SER A 95 16.04 24.86 11.00
N TRP A 96 17.07 24.50 11.76
CA TRP A 96 16.95 24.19 13.18
C TRP A 96 16.75 25.45 14.01
N TYR A 97 17.54 26.49 13.74
CA TYR A 97 17.48 27.77 14.42
C TYR A 97 16.08 28.40 14.36
N GLU A 98 15.44 28.38 13.18
CA GLU A 98 14.07 28.88 12.98
C GLU A 98 13.03 28.17 13.87
N VAL A 99 13.22 26.87 14.13
CA VAL A 99 12.30 26.08 14.96
C VAL A 99 12.55 26.30 16.45
N ILE A 100 13.81 26.40 16.84
CA ILE A 100 14.20 26.70 18.22
C ILE A 100 13.70 28.10 18.62
N HIS A 101 13.79 29.09 17.72
CA HIS A 101 13.46 30.49 17.96
C HIS A 101 12.06 30.90 17.47
N ASP A 102 11.04 30.10 17.82
CA ASP A 102 9.63 30.20 17.37
C ASP A 102 8.94 31.59 17.53
N TRP A 103 9.60 32.61 18.11
CA TRP A 103 9.04 33.92 18.47
C TRP A 103 9.36 35.08 17.53
N LYS A 104 10.19 34.86 16.48
CA LYS A 104 10.22 35.55 15.18
C LYS A 104 11.45 35.02 14.42
N PRO A 105 11.35 34.71 13.12
CA PRO A 105 12.51 34.21 12.39
C PRO A 105 13.53 35.35 12.25
N ASN A 106 14.61 35.27 12.99
CA ASN A 106 15.83 35.98 12.68
C ASN A 106 16.65 35.09 11.74
N LYS A 107 17.23 35.71 10.72
CA LYS A 107 18.25 35.03 9.91
C LYS A 107 19.44 34.74 10.83
N LEU A 108 19.96 33.52 10.82
CA LEU A 108 21.21 33.19 11.50
C LEU A 108 22.30 34.07 10.88
N ILE A 109 22.82 35.01 11.65
CA ILE A 109 23.80 36.01 11.18
C ILE A 109 25.17 35.35 11.11
N ASP A 110 25.54 34.61 12.17
CA ASP A 110 26.79 33.89 12.29
C ASP A 110 26.50 32.41 12.63
N PRO A 111 26.63 31.48 11.65
CA PRO A 111 26.46 30.06 11.92
C PRO A 111 27.57 29.53 12.83
N PRO A 112 27.29 28.54 13.69
CA PRO A 112 28.29 27.93 14.55
C PRO A 112 29.37 27.25 13.69
N HIS A 113 30.64 27.47 14.05
CA HIS A 113 31.76 26.76 13.44
C HIS A 113 31.94 25.41 14.13
N LEU A 114 31.54 24.34 13.44
CA LEU A 114 31.65 22.98 13.94
C LEU A 114 32.66 22.18 13.11
N GLU A 115 33.49 21.39 13.79
CA GLU A 115 34.45 20.50 13.15
C GLU A 115 33.92 19.07 13.05
N TRP A 116 34.05 18.48 11.86
CA TRP A 116 33.72 17.09 11.62
C TRP A 116 34.70 16.15 12.33
N GLN A 117 34.15 15.23 13.11
CA GLN A 117 34.84 14.10 13.72
C GLN A 117 34.59 12.82 12.90
N TYR A 118 35.45 11.82 13.09
CA TYR A 118 35.37 10.55 12.38
C TYR A 118 35.51 9.39 13.35
N ASP A 119 34.64 8.39 13.23
CA ASP A 119 34.74 7.17 14.01
C ASP A 119 34.03 5.99 13.33
N LEU A 120 34.14 4.81 13.91
CA LEU A 120 33.36 3.63 13.56
C LEU A 120 31.96 3.71 14.17
N ILE A 121 30.97 3.11 13.50
CA ILE A 121 29.60 3.01 14.04
C ILE A 121 29.58 2.27 15.38
N SER A 122 30.47 1.30 15.59
CA SER A 122 30.64 0.60 16.88
C SER A 122 30.93 1.54 18.05
N ASN A 123 31.54 2.70 17.79
CA ASN A 123 31.91 3.68 18.81
C ASN A 123 30.85 4.79 18.99
N LEU A 124 29.71 4.71 18.29
CA LEU A 124 28.63 5.70 18.37
C LEU A 124 27.36 5.08 18.98
N PRO A 125 27.20 5.09 20.32
CA PRO A 125 26.06 4.48 21.01
C PRO A 125 24.69 4.99 20.54
N VAL A 126 24.63 6.24 20.06
CA VAL A 126 23.41 6.85 19.53
C VAL A 126 22.81 6.09 18.33
N LEU A 127 23.65 5.34 17.60
CA LEU A 127 23.23 4.50 16.48
C LEU A 127 22.82 3.08 16.89
N HIS A 128 23.00 2.69 18.16
CA HIS A 128 22.77 1.31 18.62
C HIS A 128 21.32 1.06 19.08
N ASP A 129 20.49 2.10 19.17
CA ASP A 129 19.06 1.93 19.44
C ASP A 129 18.35 1.23 18.26
N LYS A 130 17.63 0.14 18.55
CA LYS A 130 16.82 -0.58 17.56
C LYS A 130 15.83 0.31 16.82
N LYS A 131 15.37 1.42 17.43
CA LYS A 131 14.48 2.39 16.78
C LYS A 131 15.19 3.22 15.71
N THR A 132 16.51 3.38 15.78
CA THR A 132 17.29 4.14 14.79
C THR A 132 17.75 3.27 13.63
N PHE A 133 17.81 1.94 13.80
CA PHE A 133 18.20 0.99 12.76
C PHE A 133 17.37 1.14 11.48
N SER A 134 16.06 1.36 11.59
CA SER A 134 15.18 1.55 10.43
C SER A 134 15.52 2.78 9.59
N LYS A 135 16.28 3.73 10.15
CA LYS A 135 16.69 4.96 9.48
C LYS A 135 18.09 4.86 8.90
N TRP A 136 19.08 4.44 9.71
CA TRP A 136 20.48 4.53 9.29
C TRP A 136 20.96 3.28 8.55
N VAL A 137 20.49 2.07 8.89
CA VAL A 137 20.93 0.82 8.24
C VAL A 137 20.64 0.84 6.73
N PRO A 138 19.39 1.04 6.26
CA PRO A 138 19.12 1.09 4.83
C PRO A 138 19.75 2.33 4.16
N ALA A 139 19.94 3.44 4.88
CA ALA A 139 20.65 4.62 4.36
C ALA A 139 22.11 4.29 4.04
N LEU A 140 22.82 3.72 5.00
CA LEU A 140 24.23 3.35 4.86
C LEU A 140 24.43 2.28 3.79
N ILE A 141 23.57 1.25 3.74
CA ILE A 141 23.59 0.24 2.68
C ILE A 141 23.42 0.88 1.31
N THR A 142 22.51 1.86 1.17
CA THR A 142 22.32 2.58 -0.09
C THR A 142 23.60 3.31 -0.49
N HIS A 143 24.29 3.94 0.45
CA HIS A 143 25.55 4.64 0.19
C HIS A 143 26.66 3.70 -0.23
N ILE A 144 26.93 2.67 0.58
CA ILE A 144 27.96 1.65 0.30
C ILE A 144 27.72 1.04 -1.09
N PHE A 145 26.46 0.67 -1.39
CA PHE A 145 26.10 0.14 -2.70
C PHE A 145 26.38 1.11 -3.84
N CYS A 146 26.19 2.41 -3.62
CA CYS A 146 26.45 3.42 -4.64
C CYS A 146 27.93 3.79 -4.77
N GLU A 147 28.84 3.32 -3.91
CA GLU A 147 30.27 3.70 -3.96
C GLU A 147 30.94 3.20 -5.24
N GLN A 148 30.63 1.97 -5.66
CA GLN A 148 31.21 1.34 -6.84
C GLN A 148 30.19 1.22 -7.99
N PRO A 149 30.60 1.36 -9.26
CA PRO A 149 29.73 1.07 -10.38
C PRO A 149 29.49 -0.44 -10.52
N LEU A 150 28.34 -0.80 -11.08
CA LEU A 150 28.04 -2.19 -11.46
C LEU A 150 28.50 -2.49 -12.89
N ARG A 151 28.88 -3.73 -13.15
CA ARG A 151 29.16 -4.23 -14.50
C ARG A 151 28.15 -5.31 -14.85
N MET A 152 27.48 -5.17 -15.98
CA MET A 152 26.52 -6.18 -16.47
C MET A 152 27.09 -6.86 -17.71
N GLU A 153 27.02 -8.19 -17.78
CA GLU A 153 27.62 -8.98 -18.87
C GLU A 153 27.01 -8.66 -20.25
N ASP A 154 25.70 -8.38 -20.30
CA ASP A 154 24.96 -8.11 -21.54
C ASP A 154 25.11 -6.66 -22.07
N LYS A 155 25.79 -5.77 -21.34
CA LYS A 155 26.05 -4.38 -21.75
C LYS A 155 27.54 -4.16 -21.86
N ASN A 156 28.08 -4.35 -23.06
CA ASN A 156 29.50 -4.19 -23.37
C ASN A 156 30.10 -2.95 -22.67
N GLU A 157 31.00 -3.19 -21.72
CA GLU A 157 31.92 -2.23 -21.07
C GLU A 157 31.35 -1.01 -20.31
N GLU A 158 30.02 -0.80 -20.26
CA GLU A 158 29.45 0.35 -19.56
C GLU A 158 29.25 0.10 -18.06
N GLU A 159 30.13 0.69 -17.25
CA GLU A 159 29.98 0.83 -15.81
C GLU A 159 28.69 1.61 -15.47
N ILE A 160 27.77 0.97 -14.74
CA ILE A 160 26.51 1.58 -14.31
C ILE A 160 26.69 2.22 -12.94
N TYR A 161 26.66 3.55 -12.90
CA TYR A 161 26.75 4.31 -11.67
C TYR A 161 25.38 4.51 -11.03
N PHE A 162 25.34 4.38 -9.69
CA PHE A 162 24.15 4.60 -8.88
C PHE A 162 24.30 5.80 -7.96
N SER A 163 23.18 6.46 -7.70
CA SER A 163 23.06 7.59 -6.80
C SER A 163 22.04 7.32 -5.69
N PRO A 164 22.38 7.68 -4.43
CA PRO A 164 21.52 7.45 -3.28
C PRO A 164 20.36 8.45 -3.27
N LEU A 165 19.14 7.94 -3.13
CA LEU A 165 17.91 8.71 -3.08
C LEU A 165 17.09 8.30 -1.86
N ARG A 166 16.69 9.27 -1.04
CA ARG A 166 15.86 9.03 0.14
C ARG A 166 14.50 9.70 0.03
N SER A 167 13.46 9.03 0.52
CA SER A 167 12.13 9.61 0.68
C SER A 167 11.43 8.93 1.83
N GLN A 168 11.31 9.63 2.96
CA GLN A 168 10.79 9.10 4.22
C GLN A 168 11.58 7.85 4.65
N ASP A 169 10.91 6.72 4.83
CA ASP A 169 11.52 5.43 5.20
C ASP A 169 11.88 4.57 3.98
N VAL A 170 11.87 5.16 2.77
CA VAL A 170 12.22 4.47 1.52
C VAL A 170 13.58 4.96 1.04
N PHE A 171 14.51 4.02 0.93
CA PHE A 171 15.88 4.24 0.50
C PHE A 171 16.08 3.59 -0.85
N GLU A 172 16.61 4.33 -1.80
CA GLU A 172 16.78 3.86 -3.17
C GLU A 172 18.17 4.16 -3.69
N ALA A 173 18.76 3.21 -4.40
CA ALA A 173 19.88 3.48 -5.30
C ALA A 173 19.33 3.51 -6.72
N MET A 174 19.45 4.64 -7.40
CA MET A 174 18.98 4.81 -8.78
C MET A 174 20.17 4.99 -9.71
N SER A 175 20.19 4.23 -10.81
CA SER A 175 21.23 4.40 -11.83
C SER A 175 21.09 5.74 -12.55
N GLU A 176 22.14 6.16 -13.25
CA GLU A 176 21.96 7.18 -14.29
C GLU A 176 20.94 6.73 -15.35
N PRO A 177 20.24 7.66 -16.04
CA PRO A 177 19.32 7.30 -17.12
C PRO A 177 20.03 6.60 -18.27
N ILE A 178 19.65 5.34 -18.50
CA ILE A 178 20.11 4.48 -19.59
C ILE A 178 19.14 4.63 -20.76
N LYS A 179 19.68 4.75 -21.96
CA LYS A 179 18.88 4.74 -23.21
C LYS A 179 18.65 3.30 -23.64
N ASP A 180 17.39 2.89 -23.73
CA ASP A 180 16.99 1.61 -24.28
C ASP A 180 17.30 1.55 -25.79
N GLU A 181 18.00 0.51 -26.24
CA GLU A 181 18.47 0.39 -27.63
C GLU A 181 17.31 0.22 -28.62
N GLU A 182 16.28 -0.55 -28.24
CA GLU A 182 15.14 -0.87 -29.10
C GLU A 182 14.19 0.32 -29.20
N THR A 183 13.75 0.84 -28.06
CA THR A 183 12.72 1.89 -27.97
C THR A 183 13.27 3.31 -28.03
N HIS A 184 14.58 3.50 -27.83
CA HIS A 184 15.23 4.80 -27.71
C HIS A 184 14.71 5.67 -26.54
N ASP A 185 14.03 5.02 -25.59
CA ASP A 185 13.48 5.61 -24.38
C ASP A 185 14.50 5.52 -23.22
N TYR A 186 14.49 6.53 -22.35
CA TYR A 186 15.30 6.55 -21.13
C TYR A 186 14.61 5.88 -19.95
N PHE A 187 15.35 5.05 -19.22
CA PHE A 187 14.98 4.44 -17.95
C PHE A 187 16.17 4.41 -16.98
N ALA A 188 15.94 4.10 -15.71
CA ALA A 188 16.99 3.86 -14.73
C ALA A 188 16.70 2.57 -13.96
N TYR A 189 17.72 1.80 -13.61
CA TYR A 189 17.58 0.73 -12.63
C TYR A 189 17.42 1.33 -11.24
N VAL A 190 16.57 0.71 -10.41
CA VAL A 190 16.31 1.15 -9.05
C VAL A 190 16.36 -0.04 -8.12
N TYR A 191 17.27 0.03 -7.15
CA TYR A 191 17.21 -0.76 -5.93
C TYR A 191 16.43 0.01 -4.89
N ARG A 192 15.60 -0.69 -4.13
CA ARG A 192 14.89 -0.16 -2.97
C ARG A 192 15.20 -1.02 -1.77
N PHE A 193 15.68 -0.37 -0.71
CA PHE A 193 16.10 -0.97 0.53
C PHE A 193 15.10 -0.61 1.63
N GLU A 194 14.54 -1.61 2.29
CA GLU A 194 13.60 -1.44 3.39
C GLU A 194 14.06 -2.24 4.60
N TYR A 195 14.15 -1.58 5.75
CA TYR A 195 14.28 -2.27 7.02
C TYR A 195 12.91 -2.83 7.44
N VAL A 196 12.85 -4.13 7.66
CA VAL A 196 11.65 -4.82 8.14
C VAL A 196 12.00 -5.72 9.33
N THR A 197 11.02 -6.02 10.17
CA THR A 197 11.21 -6.93 11.30
C THR A 197 10.35 -8.17 11.12
N ARG A 198 10.92 -9.36 11.37
CA ARG A 198 10.15 -10.60 11.41
C ARG A 198 9.32 -10.67 12.69
N GLY A 199 8.01 -10.87 12.58
CA GLY A 199 7.12 -11.04 13.72
C GLY A 199 7.50 -12.26 14.58
N GLY A 200 7.25 -12.19 15.89
CA GLY A 200 7.64 -13.21 16.87
C GLY A 200 9.05 -13.01 17.42
N GLU A 201 10.06 -12.93 16.55
CA GLU A 201 11.48 -12.89 16.95
C GLU A 201 12.08 -11.47 16.95
N ASN A 202 11.39 -10.48 16.36
CA ASN A 202 11.88 -9.10 16.20
C ASN A 202 13.27 -9.00 15.54
N ILE A 203 13.59 -9.93 14.66
CA ILE A 203 14.88 -9.98 13.95
C ILE A 203 14.92 -8.88 12.88
N PRO A 204 15.98 -8.06 12.83
CA PRO A 204 16.19 -7.06 11.78
C PRO A 204 16.44 -7.75 10.43
N LEU A 205 15.67 -7.37 9.42
CA LEU A 205 15.78 -7.88 8.06
C LEU A 205 15.85 -6.73 7.07
N LEU A 206 16.57 -6.96 5.97
CA LEU A 206 16.65 -6.03 4.85
C LEU A 206 15.88 -6.62 3.68
N LYS A 207 14.81 -5.94 3.27
CA LYS A 207 14.09 -6.26 2.05
C LYS A 207 14.66 -5.43 0.90
N VAL A 208 15.06 -6.11 -0.16
CA VAL A 208 15.65 -5.52 -1.36
C VAL A 208 14.72 -5.75 -2.54
N SER A 209 14.29 -4.67 -3.18
CA SER A 209 13.47 -4.71 -4.39
C SER A 209 14.21 -4.09 -5.56
N VAL A 210 14.29 -4.79 -6.69
CA VAL A 210 14.94 -4.30 -7.91
C VAL A 210 13.90 -4.11 -9.00
N GLY A 211 13.98 -2.99 -9.71
CA GLY A 211 13.12 -2.69 -10.84
C GLY A 211 13.67 -1.59 -11.74
N ILE A 212 12.81 -1.08 -12.62
CA ILE A 212 13.12 0.04 -13.52
C ILE A 212 12.22 1.24 -13.21
N ARG A 213 12.79 2.44 -13.29
CA ARG A 213 12.09 3.72 -13.26
C ARG A 213 12.15 4.32 -14.65
N ARG A 214 10.98 4.65 -15.21
CA ARG A 214 10.87 5.32 -16.51
C ARG A 214 10.58 6.81 -16.31
N PHE A 215 10.86 7.61 -17.35
CA PHE A 215 10.68 9.05 -17.32
C PHE A 215 9.76 9.54 -18.44
N TYR A 216 9.08 10.67 -18.24
CA TYR A 216 8.42 11.37 -19.34
C TYR A 216 9.46 11.89 -20.32
N GLN A 217 9.23 11.66 -21.62
CA GLN A 217 10.19 12.00 -22.68
C GLN A 217 9.57 12.71 -23.88
N GLN A 218 8.26 12.69 -24.05
CA GLN A 218 7.59 13.35 -25.15
C GLN A 218 6.47 14.26 -24.65
N TYR A 219 6.33 15.39 -25.33
CA TYR A 219 5.21 16.32 -25.18
C TYR A 219 4.11 15.92 -26.16
N ASN A 220 3.14 15.10 -25.70
CA ASN A 220 2.05 14.63 -26.57
C ASN A 220 0.68 15.23 -26.23
N HIS A 221 0.59 16.28 -25.41
CA HIS A 221 -0.72 16.85 -25.05
C HIS A 221 -0.72 18.38 -24.96
N LYS A 222 -1.77 19.00 -25.50
CA LYS A 222 -1.98 20.46 -25.50
C LYS A 222 -2.31 21.05 -24.11
N ASP A 223 -2.66 20.23 -23.13
CA ASP A 223 -3.20 20.66 -21.82
C ASP A 223 -2.41 20.10 -20.63
N ILE A 224 -1.15 20.50 -20.51
CA ILE A 224 -0.30 20.18 -19.35
C ILE A 224 -0.88 20.59 -17.98
N PRO A 225 -1.70 21.65 -17.82
CA PRO A 225 -2.32 21.92 -16.51
C PRO A 225 -3.11 20.73 -15.97
N ILE A 226 -3.62 19.83 -16.82
CA ILE A 226 -4.43 18.67 -16.43
C ILE A 226 -3.57 17.49 -15.94
N LEU A 227 -2.26 17.49 -16.22
CA LEU A 227 -1.33 16.40 -15.89
C LEU A 227 -1.12 16.19 -14.39
N LEU A 228 -1.35 17.22 -13.57
CA LEU A 228 -1.36 17.10 -12.12
C LEU A 228 -2.81 17.20 -11.66
N GLY A 229 -3.55 16.09 -11.61
CA GLY A 229 -4.93 16.06 -11.12
C GLY A 229 -5.06 16.43 -9.64
N ARG A 230 -4.81 17.70 -9.27
CA ARG A 230 -4.63 18.24 -7.91
C ARG A 230 -3.55 17.53 -7.07
N LYS A 231 -2.66 16.73 -7.67
CA LYS A 231 -1.67 15.89 -6.96
C LYS A 231 -0.26 16.50 -7.02
N ARG A 232 0.52 16.24 -5.97
CA ARG A 232 1.95 16.58 -5.89
C ARG A 232 2.74 15.58 -6.74
N SER A 233 3.66 16.06 -7.57
CA SER A 233 4.57 15.21 -8.34
C SER A 233 6.01 15.34 -7.87
N GLN A 234 6.78 14.26 -8.05
CA GLN A 234 8.21 14.21 -7.76
C GLN A 234 9.00 14.58 -9.01
N ILE A 235 10.08 15.33 -8.82
CA ILE A 235 11.06 15.67 -9.86
C ILE A 235 12.44 15.36 -9.30
N LEU A 236 13.29 14.76 -10.13
CA LEU A 236 14.68 14.49 -9.79
C LEU A 236 15.56 15.49 -10.51
N ILE A 237 16.44 16.17 -9.79
CA ILE A 237 17.35 17.15 -10.37
C ILE A 237 18.78 16.74 -10.03
N SER A 238 19.65 16.72 -11.03
CA SER A 238 21.07 16.48 -10.79
C SER A 238 21.66 17.66 -10.05
N THR A 239 22.43 17.41 -9.01
CA THR A 239 23.25 18.43 -8.35
C THR A 239 24.62 18.45 -9.01
N PRO A 240 25.23 19.64 -9.21
CA PRO A 240 26.52 19.81 -9.89
C PRO A 240 27.75 19.27 -9.10
N GLU A 241 27.56 18.30 -8.21
CA GLU A 241 28.65 17.75 -7.41
C GLU A 241 29.40 16.64 -8.15
N PHE A 242 30.74 16.67 -8.01
CA PHE A 242 31.76 15.72 -8.47
C PHE A 242 32.39 15.98 -9.86
N GLU A 243 32.90 17.20 -10.08
CA GLU A 243 33.89 17.52 -11.14
C GLU A 243 35.24 16.79 -10.99
N LEU A 244 35.46 16.03 -9.91
CA LEU A 244 36.72 15.31 -9.73
C LEU A 244 36.84 14.05 -10.61
N ASN A 245 35.75 13.51 -11.17
CA ASN A 245 35.81 12.30 -12.00
C ASN A 245 34.83 12.21 -13.19
N ASN A 246 34.13 13.29 -13.56
CA ASN A 246 33.29 13.42 -14.77
C ASN A 246 32.20 12.35 -15.05
N LYS A 247 32.00 11.34 -14.19
CA LYS A 247 31.14 10.17 -14.51
C LYS A 247 29.96 9.91 -13.57
N LYS A 248 29.86 10.60 -12.42
CA LYS A 248 28.83 10.29 -11.40
C LYS A 248 28.01 11.52 -11.04
N GLN A 249 26.77 11.58 -11.51
CA GLN A 249 25.83 12.63 -11.13
C GLN A 249 24.95 12.21 -9.95
N ARG A 250 24.94 13.02 -8.88
CA ARG A 250 23.99 12.87 -7.78
C ARG A 250 22.65 13.53 -8.12
N PHE A 251 21.55 12.92 -7.67
CA PHE A 251 20.20 13.43 -7.87
C PHE A 251 19.53 13.72 -6.54
N ILE A 252 18.77 14.81 -6.47
CA ILE A 252 17.90 15.12 -5.33
C ILE A 252 16.43 15.00 -5.70
N LYS A 253 15.60 14.62 -4.72
CA LYS A 253 14.14 14.49 -4.88
C LYS A 253 13.44 15.78 -4.44
N LEU A 254 12.94 16.55 -5.40
CA LEU A 254 12.09 17.70 -5.14
C LEU A 254 10.62 17.39 -5.49
N LYS A 255 9.70 18.25 -5.03
CA LYS A 255 8.27 18.11 -5.36
C LYS A 255 7.68 19.39 -5.89
N VAL A 256 6.88 19.23 -6.93
CA VAL A 256 6.10 20.28 -7.59
C VAL A 256 4.60 20.02 -7.41
N GLN A 257 3.81 21.07 -7.57
CA GLN A 257 2.35 21.00 -7.53
C GLN A 257 1.75 21.87 -8.63
N GLN A 258 0.50 21.60 -8.98
CA GLN A 258 -0.25 22.37 -9.95
C GLN A 258 -0.40 23.85 -9.52
N ALA A 259 -0.31 24.76 -10.48
CA ALA A 259 -0.67 26.16 -10.35
C ALA A 259 -1.76 26.51 -11.38
N GLU A 260 -2.36 27.70 -11.29
CA GLU A 260 -3.37 28.17 -12.27
C GLU A 260 -2.80 28.23 -13.70
N LYS A 261 -1.50 28.52 -13.82
CA LYS A 261 -0.73 28.44 -15.06
C LYS A 261 0.48 27.54 -14.80
N GLY A 262 0.47 26.33 -15.36
CA GLY A 262 1.60 25.38 -15.27
C GLY A 262 1.79 24.73 -13.88
N ILE A 263 3.05 24.69 -13.43
CA ILE A 263 3.47 24.02 -12.20
C ILE A 263 4.32 24.95 -11.34
N LYS A 264 4.30 24.73 -10.02
CA LYS A 264 5.14 25.49 -9.07
C LYS A 264 5.76 24.57 -8.03
N TRP A 265 6.89 25.00 -7.49
CA TRP A 265 7.49 24.40 -6.31
C TRP A 265 6.52 24.44 -5.13
N ILE A 266 6.42 23.31 -4.41
CA ILE A 266 5.74 23.28 -3.10
C ILE A 266 6.48 24.22 -2.15
N LYS A 267 5.75 24.92 -1.27
CA LYS A 267 6.28 25.96 -0.35
C LYS A 267 7.61 25.56 0.30
N ARG A 268 7.73 24.32 0.80
CA ARG A 268 8.93 23.80 1.48
C ARG A 268 10.18 23.62 0.60
N PHE A 269 10.01 23.56 -0.72
CA PHE A 269 11.10 23.36 -1.69
C PHE A 269 11.46 24.64 -2.45
N ARG A 270 10.82 25.78 -2.14
CA ARG A 270 11.04 27.05 -2.84
C ARG A 270 12.41 27.65 -2.57
N ASN A 271 12.85 27.66 -1.31
CA ASN A 271 14.14 28.23 -0.92
C ASN A 271 15.28 27.25 -1.27
N LEU A 272 14.99 25.95 -1.14
CA LEU A 272 15.95 24.89 -1.38
C LEU A 272 16.49 24.83 -2.81
N LYS A 273 15.68 25.20 -3.81
CA LYS A 273 16.15 25.25 -5.20
C LYS A 273 17.32 26.25 -5.36
N ASP A 274 17.28 27.35 -4.61
CA ASP A 274 18.28 28.42 -4.70
C ASP A 274 19.58 28.00 -4.00
N GLU A 275 19.47 27.24 -2.90
CA GLU A 275 20.61 26.68 -2.15
C GLU A 275 21.40 25.63 -2.95
N TYR A 276 20.72 24.79 -3.75
CA TYR A 276 21.40 23.87 -4.67
C TYR A 276 21.89 24.53 -5.97
N ARG A 277 21.83 25.86 -6.08
CA ARG A 277 22.12 26.63 -7.32
C ARG A 277 21.25 26.21 -8.52
N ILE A 278 20.10 25.57 -8.28
CA ILE A 278 19.09 25.21 -9.30
C ILE A 278 18.24 26.43 -9.67
N GLY A 279 18.21 27.43 -8.78
CA GLY A 279 17.51 28.70 -8.96
C GLY A 279 18.02 29.51 -10.15
N GLY A 280 17.20 29.62 -11.20
CA GLY A 280 17.49 30.43 -12.39
C GLY A 280 17.86 29.61 -13.63
N GLU A 281 18.42 28.42 -13.45
CA GLU A 281 18.83 27.53 -14.56
C GLU A 281 17.70 26.63 -15.07
N VAL A 282 16.70 26.34 -14.22
CA VAL A 282 15.62 25.39 -14.53
C VAL A 282 14.26 26.09 -14.50
N LYS A 283 13.68 26.32 -15.69
CA LYS A 283 12.29 26.80 -15.83
C LYS A 283 11.34 25.61 -15.86
N LEU A 284 10.49 25.51 -14.84
CA LEU A 284 9.54 24.41 -14.69
C LEU A 284 8.58 24.23 -15.89
N GLU A 285 8.26 25.31 -16.58
CA GLU A 285 7.44 25.30 -17.79
C GLU A 285 8.18 24.65 -18.98
N ASP A 286 9.47 24.94 -19.13
CA ASP A 286 10.32 24.44 -20.20
C ASP A 286 10.62 22.95 -20.06
N ILE A 287 10.81 22.45 -18.82
CA ILE A 287 11.00 21.01 -18.54
C ILE A 287 9.83 20.19 -19.08
N LEU A 288 8.62 20.73 -18.96
CA LEU A 288 7.42 20.03 -19.38
C LEU A 288 7.25 20.04 -20.90
N GLN A 289 7.77 21.06 -21.59
CA GLN A 289 7.74 21.17 -23.05
C GLN A 289 8.77 20.23 -23.71
N CYS A 290 9.98 20.15 -23.15
CA CYS A 290 11.09 19.39 -23.73
C CYS A 290 11.77 18.44 -22.73
N PRO A 291 11.05 17.50 -22.08
CA PRO A 291 11.61 16.70 -20.99
C PRO A 291 12.79 15.82 -21.41
N LYS A 292 12.83 15.35 -22.67
CA LYS A 292 13.94 14.56 -23.22
C LYS A 292 15.25 15.34 -23.33
N GLU A 293 15.20 16.64 -23.56
CA GLU A 293 16.39 17.51 -23.60
C GLU A 293 16.99 17.66 -22.22
N TYR A 294 16.15 17.82 -21.19
CA TYR A 294 16.59 17.87 -19.80
C TYR A 294 17.14 16.53 -19.28
N ILE A 295 16.74 15.39 -19.84
CA ILE A 295 17.38 14.10 -19.52
C ILE A 295 18.81 14.05 -20.10
N ARG A 296 19.07 14.72 -21.23
CA ARG A 296 20.37 14.75 -21.91
C ARG A 296 21.28 15.88 -21.46
N GLY A 297 20.77 16.86 -20.72
CA GLY A 297 21.49 18.07 -20.33
C GLY A 297 22.87 17.79 -19.72
N THR A 298 23.86 18.60 -20.09
CA THR A 298 25.25 18.47 -19.61
C THR A 298 25.49 19.18 -18.28
N ASN A 299 24.74 20.26 -18.01
CA ASN A 299 24.94 21.09 -16.81
C ASN A 299 23.95 20.71 -15.69
N VAL A 300 22.65 20.67 -16.00
CA VAL A 300 21.60 20.22 -15.07
C VAL A 300 20.68 19.24 -15.79
N ARG A 301 20.67 18.00 -15.33
CA ARG A 301 19.71 17.00 -15.74
C ARG A 301 18.46 17.06 -14.87
N VAL A 302 17.31 17.01 -15.52
CA VAL A 302 16.02 16.95 -14.83
C VAL A 302 15.24 15.74 -15.32
N LEU A 303 14.85 14.88 -14.39
CA LEU A 303 14.09 13.67 -14.66
C LEU A 303 12.69 13.81 -14.05
N LEU A 304 11.68 13.50 -14.86
CA LEU A 304 10.28 13.44 -14.45
C LEU A 304 9.83 11.98 -14.39
N PRO A 305 9.86 11.32 -13.22
CA PRO A 305 9.45 9.94 -13.08
C PRO A 305 8.01 9.71 -13.54
N TYR A 306 7.81 8.68 -14.35
CA TYR A 306 6.49 8.27 -14.83
C TYR A 306 5.62 7.78 -13.67
N ASN A 307 4.37 8.27 -13.57
CA ASN A 307 3.43 7.85 -12.54
C ASN A 307 1.98 7.88 -13.04
N GLU A 308 1.42 6.69 -13.33
CA GLU A 308 0.06 6.52 -13.85
C GLU A 308 -1.05 7.07 -12.92
N ASN A 309 -0.79 7.14 -11.62
CA ASN A 309 -1.75 7.67 -10.63
C ASN A 309 -1.83 9.19 -10.62
N ILE A 310 -0.82 9.87 -11.19
CA ILE A 310 -0.72 11.33 -11.26
C ILE A 310 -1.08 11.80 -12.67
N TYR A 311 -0.53 11.14 -13.69
CA TYR A 311 -0.62 11.54 -15.09
C TYR A 311 -1.50 10.56 -15.88
N LYS A 312 -2.80 10.87 -16.00
CA LYS A 312 -3.74 10.04 -16.79
C LYS A 312 -3.64 10.39 -18.28
N VAL A 313 -2.58 9.96 -18.97
CA VAL A 313 -2.42 10.15 -20.42
C VAL A 313 -2.78 8.85 -21.16
N GLN A 314 -3.85 8.87 -21.95
CA GLN A 314 -4.23 7.73 -22.80
C GLN A 314 -3.10 7.41 -23.80
N GLY A 315 -2.84 6.12 -24.06
CA GLY A 315 -1.81 5.66 -25.00
C GLY A 315 -0.38 5.57 -24.43
N THR A 316 -0.14 5.99 -23.19
CA THR A 316 1.20 5.94 -22.54
C THR A 316 1.41 4.71 -21.65
N LYS A 317 0.61 3.65 -21.80
CA LYS A 317 0.74 2.44 -20.98
C LYS A 317 1.98 1.66 -21.42
N ILE A 318 3.13 1.99 -20.86
CA ILE A 318 4.41 1.36 -21.20
C ILE A 318 4.40 -0.08 -20.65
N LYS A 319 4.77 -1.05 -21.48
CA LYS A 319 4.81 -2.48 -21.10
C LYS A 319 5.76 -2.70 -19.90
N PHE A 320 5.32 -3.56 -18.98
CA PHE A 320 5.98 -3.82 -17.70
C PHE A 320 7.27 -4.65 -17.84
N GLY A 321 8.27 -4.28 -17.05
CA GLY A 321 9.24 -5.23 -16.46
C GLY A 321 10.69 -5.05 -16.89
N ILE A 322 11.58 -5.21 -15.90
CA ILE A 322 12.96 -5.64 -16.13
C ILE A 322 12.94 -7.10 -16.61
N LYS A 323 13.81 -7.49 -17.55
CA LYS A 323 13.89 -8.89 -17.98
C LYS A 323 14.34 -9.77 -16.81
N VAL A 324 13.92 -11.03 -16.80
CA VAL A 324 14.26 -11.97 -15.71
C VAL A 324 15.78 -12.11 -15.56
N ARG A 325 16.50 -12.26 -16.67
CA ARG A 325 17.96 -12.35 -16.70
C ARG A 325 18.63 -11.11 -16.12
N GLU A 326 18.25 -9.91 -16.59
CA GLU A 326 18.78 -8.65 -16.04
C GLU A 326 18.54 -8.52 -14.53
N LYS A 327 17.40 -9.02 -14.04
CA LYS A 327 17.09 -9.00 -12.61
C LYS A 327 17.97 -9.96 -11.82
N GLU A 328 18.30 -11.12 -12.37
CA GLU A 328 19.22 -12.10 -11.76
C GLU A 328 20.65 -11.53 -11.70
N GLU A 329 21.13 -10.89 -12.75
CA GLU A 329 22.45 -10.22 -12.77
C GLU A 329 22.54 -9.11 -11.72
N LEU A 330 21.57 -8.18 -11.69
CA LEU A 330 21.49 -7.13 -10.67
C LEU A 330 21.44 -7.71 -9.25
N PHE A 331 20.75 -8.82 -9.06
CA PHE A 331 20.73 -9.48 -7.76
C PHE A 331 22.10 -9.99 -7.33
N ASN A 332 22.81 -10.67 -8.23
CA ASN A 332 24.14 -11.20 -7.96
C ASN A 332 25.11 -10.08 -7.59
N GLU A 333 25.06 -8.95 -8.30
CA GLU A 333 25.85 -7.76 -7.99
C GLU A 333 25.58 -7.21 -6.59
N PHE A 334 24.32 -7.20 -6.14
CA PHE A 334 23.99 -6.82 -4.77
C PHE A 334 24.58 -7.79 -3.74
N GLN A 335 24.52 -9.10 -3.98
CA GLN A 335 25.11 -10.10 -3.07
C GLN A 335 26.64 -9.99 -3.02
N LEU A 336 27.29 -9.69 -4.14
CA LEU A 336 28.72 -9.42 -4.19
C LEU A 336 29.11 -8.17 -3.41
N SER A 337 28.26 -7.13 -3.44
CA SER A 337 28.44 -5.90 -2.66
C SER A 337 28.29 -6.13 -1.15
N PHE A 338 27.46 -7.10 -0.74
CA PHE A 338 27.17 -7.40 0.66
C PHE A 338 27.30 -8.91 0.96
N PRO A 339 28.51 -9.48 0.90
CA PRO A 339 28.72 -10.93 1.04
C PRO A 339 28.38 -11.46 2.44
N TYR A 340 28.35 -10.57 3.44
CA TYR A 340 28.02 -10.87 4.83
C TYR A 340 26.51 -10.95 5.09
N PHE A 341 25.65 -10.51 4.16
CA PHE A 341 24.20 -10.63 4.30
C PHE A 341 23.72 -12.01 3.89
N THR A 342 22.98 -12.68 4.78
CA THR A 342 22.46 -14.02 4.49
C THR A 342 21.05 -13.93 3.93
N SER A 343 20.84 -14.43 2.71
CA SER A 343 19.50 -14.54 2.12
C SER A 343 18.62 -15.49 2.95
N LEU A 344 17.37 -15.12 3.19
CA LEU A 344 16.40 -16.04 3.76
C LEU A 344 16.06 -17.14 2.73
N PRO A 345 15.93 -18.40 3.18
CA PRO A 345 15.52 -19.49 2.30
C PRO A 345 14.10 -19.22 1.78
N GLU A 346 13.82 -19.70 0.57
CA GLU A 346 12.46 -19.70 0.06
C GLU A 346 11.56 -20.45 1.06
N CYS A 347 10.42 -19.86 1.39
CA CYS A 347 9.39 -20.62 2.08
C CYS A 347 8.99 -21.77 1.16
N GLU A 348 8.98 -23.00 1.70
CA GLU A 348 8.49 -24.15 0.96
C GLU A 348 7.14 -23.78 0.33
N LYS A 349 7.02 -23.97 -0.98
CA LYS A 349 5.74 -23.83 -1.66
C LYS A 349 4.79 -24.80 -0.96
N VAL A 350 3.87 -24.26 -0.15
CA VAL A 350 2.81 -25.07 0.45
C VAL A 350 1.99 -25.60 -0.72
N LEU A 351 2.18 -26.88 -1.04
CA LEU A 351 1.38 -27.59 -2.03
C LEU A 351 -0.03 -27.73 -1.46
N THR A 352 -0.85 -26.71 -1.69
CA THR A 352 -2.28 -26.80 -1.41
C THR A 352 -2.94 -27.54 -2.58
N ASP A 353 -3.28 -28.80 -2.37
CA ASP A 353 -4.07 -29.60 -3.31
C ASP A 353 -5.53 -29.11 -3.26
N ASN A 354 -5.75 -27.91 -3.81
CA ASN A 354 -6.96 -27.11 -3.60
C ASN A 354 -8.24 -27.81 -4.07
N GLU A 355 -8.17 -28.78 -4.97
CA GLU A 355 -9.36 -29.44 -5.51
C GLU A 355 -9.97 -30.47 -4.54
N ASN A 356 -9.15 -31.16 -3.74
CA ASN A 356 -9.60 -32.15 -2.76
C ASN A 356 -9.97 -31.54 -1.39
N GLU A 357 -9.61 -30.27 -1.18
CA GLU A 357 -9.82 -29.56 0.09
C GLU A 357 -11.11 -28.74 0.17
N LEU A 358 -11.86 -28.63 -0.93
CA LEU A 358 -13.11 -27.88 -0.95
C LEU A 358 -14.30 -28.70 -0.48
N LEU A 359 -14.36 -30.00 -0.83
CA LEU A 359 -15.54 -30.84 -0.71
C LEU A 359 -15.29 -32.12 0.12
N PRO A 360 -16.31 -32.65 0.85
CA PRO A 360 -17.65 -32.07 1.01
C PRO A 360 -17.65 -30.75 1.79
N LEU A 361 -18.62 -29.88 1.51
CA LEU A 361 -18.87 -28.68 2.30
C LEU A 361 -19.45 -29.06 3.68
N PHE A 362 -19.23 -28.24 4.71
CA PHE A 362 -20.02 -28.31 5.93
C PHE A 362 -21.25 -27.43 5.78
N ALA A 363 -22.43 -28.05 5.79
CA ALA A 363 -23.70 -27.35 5.72
C ALA A 363 -24.04 -26.71 7.08
N PRO A 364 -24.72 -25.56 7.08
CA PRO A 364 -25.31 -25.00 8.29
C PRO A 364 -26.29 -26.00 8.95
N LYS A 365 -26.29 -26.08 10.29
CA LYS A 365 -27.13 -27.04 11.03
C LYS A 365 -28.62 -26.80 10.75
N GLY A 366 -29.37 -27.85 10.44
CA GLY A 366 -30.82 -27.78 10.19
C GLY A 366 -31.22 -27.17 8.84
N LEU A 367 -30.27 -26.98 7.91
CA LEU A 367 -30.57 -26.51 6.55
C LEU A 367 -30.80 -27.70 5.61
N ASP A 368 -32.05 -28.01 5.30
CA ASP A 368 -32.39 -29.13 4.41
C ASP A 368 -32.46 -28.71 2.93
N THR A 369 -32.85 -27.45 2.67
CA THR A 369 -33.03 -26.93 1.32
C THR A 369 -32.51 -25.50 1.17
N ILE A 370 -32.07 -25.17 -0.05
CA ILE A 370 -31.63 -23.83 -0.42
C ILE A 370 -32.04 -23.50 -1.85
N THR A 371 -32.47 -22.26 -2.09
CA THR A 371 -32.85 -21.79 -3.41
C THR A 371 -31.80 -20.85 -3.99
N LEU A 372 -31.38 -21.13 -5.22
CA LEU A 372 -30.55 -20.28 -6.07
C LEU A 372 -31.39 -19.71 -7.21
N GLU A 373 -31.71 -18.43 -7.11
CA GLU A 373 -32.34 -17.64 -8.15
C GLU A 373 -31.30 -17.24 -9.21
N VAL A 374 -31.48 -17.70 -10.44
CA VAL A 374 -30.65 -17.31 -11.59
C VAL A 374 -31.37 -16.22 -12.36
N TRP A 375 -30.81 -15.02 -12.31
CA TRP A 375 -31.31 -13.84 -13.00
C TRP A 375 -30.51 -13.64 -14.30
N SER A 376 -30.98 -14.25 -15.38
CA SER A 376 -30.34 -14.21 -16.69
C SER A 376 -31.29 -14.67 -17.78
N ASP A 377 -31.05 -14.17 -19.00
CA ASP A 377 -31.79 -14.60 -20.19
C ASP A 377 -31.16 -15.85 -20.85
N ASP A 378 -29.85 -16.12 -20.68
CA ASP A 378 -29.11 -17.04 -21.59
C ASP A 378 -28.05 -17.97 -20.96
N ILE A 379 -27.76 -17.93 -19.65
CA ILE A 379 -26.62 -18.70 -19.07
C ILE A 379 -26.97 -19.93 -18.23
N ILE A 380 -28.26 -20.26 -18.11
CA ILE A 380 -28.73 -21.32 -17.19
C ILE A 380 -28.12 -22.68 -17.51
N ILE A 381 -28.15 -23.10 -18.78
CA ILE A 381 -27.60 -24.41 -19.20
C ILE A 381 -26.12 -24.54 -18.83
N LYS A 382 -25.36 -23.44 -18.95
CA LYS A 382 -23.94 -23.41 -18.56
C LYS A 382 -23.75 -23.51 -17.05
N ILE A 383 -24.67 -22.99 -16.26
CA ILE A 383 -24.64 -23.10 -14.79
C ILE A 383 -24.93 -24.55 -14.37
N GLU A 384 -25.98 -25.16 -14.91
CA GLU A 384 -26.35 -26.54 -14.61
C GLU A 384 -25.23 -27.50 -15.01
N GLN A 385 -24.66 -27.33 -16.21
CA GLN A 385 -23.51 -28.12 -16.66
C GLN A 385 -22.27 -27.89 -15.78
N ALA A 386 -21.98 -26.64 -15.41
CA ALA A 386 -20.87 -26.33 -14.52
C ALA A 386 -21.03 -27.05 -13.17
N LEU A 387 -22.23 -27.05 -12.58
CA LEU A 387 -22.54 -27.70 -11.31
C LEU A 387 -22.31 -29.21 -11.36
N LEU A 388 -22.86 -29.89 -12.37
CA LEU A 388 -22.69 -31.34 -12.57
C LEU A 388 -21.22 -31.71 -12.74
N ASP A 389 -20.47 -30.93 -13.52
CA ASP A 389 -19.06 -31.23 -13.79
C ASP A 389 -18.11 -30.80 -12.65
N SER A 390 -18.59 -30.13 -11.59
CA SER A 390 -17.75 -29.51 -10.54
C SER A 390 -17.58 -30.34 -9.28
N LYS A 391 -18.25 -31.50 -9.19
CA LYS A 391 -18.37 -32.32 -7.96
C LYS A 391 -19.06 -31.61 -6.77
N ILE A 392 -19.46 -30.33 -6.91
CA ILE A 392 -20.23 -29.58 -5.90
C ILE A 392 -21.61 -30.17 -5.73
N VAL A 393 -22.14 -30.79 -6.78
CA VAL A 393 -23.39 -31.56 -6.76
C VAL A 393 -23.04 -33.04 -6.88
N LEU A 394 -23.71 -33.87 -6.08
CA LEU A 394 -23.57 -35.34 -6.11
C LEU A 394 -24.52 -35.98 -7.11
N ALA A 395 -25.76 -35.47 -7.20
CA ALA A 395 -26.81 -36.01 -8.06
C ALA A 395 -27.84 -34.93 -8.41
N GLN A 396 -28.55 -35.15 -9.52
CA GLN A 396 -29.77 -34.42 -9.87
C GLN A 396 -30.97 -35.28 -9.49
N ASN A 397 -31.90 -34.74 -8.70
CA ASN A 397 -33.11 -35.45 -8.27
C ASN A 397 -34.30 -35.19 -9.22
N GLU A 398 -34.46 -33.96 -9.70
CA GLU A 398 -35.58 -33.51 -10.57
C GLU A 398 -35.10 -32.39 -11.53
N ASP A 399 -35.97 -31.90 -12.41
CA ASP A 399 -35.68 -30.94 -13.51
C ASP A 399 -35.07 -29.59 -13.09
N SER A 400 -34.90 -29.29 -11.79
CA SER A 400 -34.15 -28.12 -11.30
C SER A 400 -33.62 -28.30 -9.87
N SER A 401 -33.49 -29.55 -9.40
CA SER A 401 -33.16 -29.89 -8.01
C SER A 401 -31.92 -30.75 -7.92
N TYR A 402 -30.93 -30.29 -7.16
CA TYR A 402 -29.58 -30.85 -7.10
C TYR A 402 -29.17 -31.13 -5.66
N VAL A 403 -28.50 -32.26 -5.39
CA VAL A 403 -27.98 -32.59 -4.05
C VAL A 403 -26.57 -32.04 -3.91
N LEU A 404 -26.37 -31.09 -2.99
CA LEU A 404 -25.04 -30.55 -2.70
C LEU A 404 -24.13 -31.62 -2.07
N ASN A 405 -22.87 -31.61 -2.46
CA ASN A 405 -21.80 -32.39 -1.85
C ASN A 405 -21.40 -31.73 -0.53
N ALA A 406 -22.19 -31.99 0.50
CA ALA A 406 -21.98 -31.53 1.86
C ALA A 406 -22.00 -32.69 2.86
N ASP A 407 -21.56 -32.43 4.09
CA ASP A 407 -21.55 -33.38 5.22
C ASP A 407 -22.96 -33.89 5.57
N ASN A 408 -23.97 -33.04 5.36
CA ASN A 408 -25.39 -33.38 5.37
C ASN A 408 -26.00 -33.12 3.98
N PRO A 409 -26.95 -33.95 3.52
CA PRO A 409 -27.57 -33.77 2.20
C PRO A 409 -28.44 -32.51 2.17
N VAL A 410 -28.00 -31.47 1.46
CA VAL A 410 -28.77 -30.24 1.23
C VAL A 410 -29.28 -30.19 -0.21
N LEU A 411 -30.58 -29.94 -0.38
CA LEU A 411 -31.19 -29.80 -1.69
C LEU A 411 -31.06 -28.36 -2.22
N LEU A 412 -30.30 -28.17 -3.29
CA LEU A 412 -30.22 -26.93 -4.06
C LEU A 412 -31.32 -26.90 -5.14
N LYS A 413 -32.27 -25.99 -4.99
CA LYS A 413 -33.31 -25.70 -6.01
C LYS A 413 -32.89 -24.50 -6.85
N ILE A 414 -32.97 -24.61 -8.17
CA ILE A 414 -32.66 -23.51 -9.08
C ILE A 414 -33.96 -22.89 -9.60
N GLU A 415 -34.16 -21.60 -9.31
CA GLU A 415 -35.29 -20.81 -9.83
C GLU A 415 -34.80 -19.84 -10.92
N ARG A 416 -35.63 -19.60 -11.94
CA ARG A 416 -35.22 -18.85 -13.14
C ARG A 416 -36.02 -17.57 -13.26
N TYR A 417 -35.32 -16.44 -13.41
CA TYR A 417 -35.94 -15.13 -13.57
C TYR A 417 -35.30 -14.33 -14.72
N ASN A 418 -36.17 -13.67 -15.50
CA ASN A 418 -35.75 -12.76 -16.55
C ASN A 418 -35.19 -11.46 -15.95
N ILE A 419 -34.06 -10.98 -16.49
CA ILE A 419 -33.33 -9.83 -15.93
C ILE A 419 -33.71 -8.49 -16.58
N GLU A 420 -34.46 -8.47 -17.67
CA GLU A 420 -34.75 -7.25 -18.45
C GLU A 420 -35.36 -6.13 -17.61
N LYS A 421 -36.38 -6.45 -16.79
CA LYS A 421 -37.04 -5.46 -15.91
C LYS A 421 -36.08 -4.85 -14.87
N LEU A 422 -35.05 -5.61 -14.47
CA LEU A 422 -34.01 -5.17 -13.54
C LEU A 422 -32.99 -4.23 -14.20
N LEU A 423 -32.63 -4.51 -15.46
CA LEU A 423 -31.63 -3.74 -16.21
C LEU A 423 -32.17 -2.40 -16.75
N GLN A 424 -33.49 -2.24 -16.92
CA GLN A 424 -34.07 -0.98 -17.40
C GLN A 424 -33.86 0.21 -16.45
N ASN A 425 -33.68 -0.03 -15.14
CA ASN A 425 -33.61 1.03 -14.13
C ASN A 425 -32.20 1.61 -13.90
N PRO A 426 -31.12 0.81 -13.75
CA PRO A 426 -29.79 1.33 -13.43
C PRO A 426 -28.93 1.76 -14.65
N TYR A 427 -29.32 1.43 -15.89
CA TYR A 427 -28.54 1.73 -17.10
C TYR A 427 -28.83 3.08 -17.78
N ARG A 428 -29.74 3.91 -17.24
CA ARG A 428 -29.97 5.28 -17.75
C ARG A 428 -28.85 6.23 -17.25
N MET A 429 -27.82 6.39 -18.09
CA MET A 429 -26.51 7.02 -17.81
C MET A 429 -26.47 8.55 -17.56
N GLN A 430 -27.31 9.13 -16.70
CA GLN A 430 -27.20 10.58 -16.38
C GLN A 430 -27.40 10.98 -14.90
N TYR A 431 -27.49 10.06 -13.95
CA TYR A 431 -27.95 10.42 -12.61
C TYR A 431 -26.83 10.73 -11.59
N SER A 432 -27.10 11.72 -10.75
CA SER A 432 -26.26 12.12 -9.61
C SER A 432 -26.49 11.21 -8.40
N HIS A 433 -25.57 11.22 -7.41
CA HIS A 433 -25.72 10.51 -6.13
C HIS A 433 -27.06 10.76 -5.42
N LYS A 434 -27.74 11.89 -5.71
CA LYS A 434 -29.06 12.23 -5.14
C LYS A 434 -30.16 11.21 -5.50
N ASN A 435 -30.04 10.48 -6.61
CA ASN A 435 -31.07 9.54 -7.08
C ASN A 435 -30.82 8.08 -6.65
N LYS A 436 -29.73 7.80 -5.90
CA LYS A 436 -29.36 6.43 -5.50
C LYS A 436 -30.52 5.69 -4.83
N LYS A 437 -31.17 6.33 -3.85
CA LYS A 437 -32.27 5.73 -3.08
C LYS A 437 -33.43 5.31 -3.99
N LYS A 438 -33.85 6.20 -4.90
CA LYS A 438 -34.92 5.93 -5.86
C LYS A 438 -34.60 4.72 -6.74
N LEU A 439 -33.36 4.63 -7.25
CA LEU A 439 -32.94 3.50 -8.09
C LEU A 439 -32.92 2.18 -7.33
N VAL A 440 -32.50 2.19 -6.06
CA VAL A 440 -32.59 1.00 -5.20
C VAL A 440 -34.05 0.61 -4.98
N ASP A 441 -34.93 1.58 -4.71
CA ASP A 441 -36.36 1.32 -4.53
C ASP A 441 -37.03 0.79 -5.81
N ASP A 442 -36.59 1.24 -7.00
CA ASP A 442 -37.05 0.74 -8.30
C ASP A 442 -36.58 -0.71 -8.54
N VAL A 443 -35.34 -1.05 -8.14
CA VAL A 443 -34.85 -2.43 -8.14
C VAL A 443 -35.67 -3.30 -7.19
N VAL A 444 -35.94 -2.83 -5.96
CA VAL A 444 -36.76 -3.54 -4.98
C VAL A 444 -38.14 -3.84 -5.55
N LYS A 445 -38.81 -2.86 -6.17
CA LYS A 445 -40.10 -3.07 -6.85
C LYS A 445 -40.01 -4.09 -7.97
N ALA A 446 -38.98 -4.00 -8.81
CA ALA A 446 -38.79 -4.94 -9.91
C ALA A 446 -38.58 -6.38 -9.41
N VAL A 447 -37.80 -6.56 -8.34
CA VAL A 447 -37.58 -7.88 -7.72
C VAL A 447 -38.89 -8.43 -7.14
N HIS A 448 -39.66 -7.63 -6.39
CA HIS A 448 -40.95 -8.07 -5.86
C HIS A 448 -41.97 -8.42 -6.96
N VAL A 449 -42.01 -7.66 -8.04
CA VAL A 449 -42.91 -7.93 -9.17
C VAL A 449 -42.53 -9.23 -9.91
N THR A 450 -41.24 -9.54 -10.01
CA THR A 450 -40.76 -10.69 -10.77
C THR A 450 -40.68 -11.97 -9.93
N ALA A 451 -40.23 -11.87 -8.68
CA ALA A 451 -39.90 -13.00 -7.82
C ALA A 451 -40.66 -13.01 -6.48
N GLY A 452 -41.58 -12.07 -6.26
CA GLY A 452 -42.40 -11.99 -5.04
C GLY A 452 -41.63 -11.56 -3.78
N GLU A 453 -42.41 -11.29 -2.73
CA GLU A 453 -41.91 -11.19 -1.35
C GLU A 453 -41.44 -12.55 -0.85
N GLN A 454 -40.44 -12.55 0.02
CA GLN A 454 -39.82 -13.77 0.54
C GLN A 454 -39.82 -13.71 2.06
N ASN A 455 -40.05 -14.87 2.68
CA ASN A 455 -40.00 -15.05 4.13
C ASN A 455 -38.67 -15.66 4.58
N GLU A 456 -37.84 -16.09 3.63
CA GLU A 456 -36.56 -16.73 3.87
C GLU A 456 -35.50 -16.18 2.91
N MET A 457 -34.27 -16.12 3.42
CA MET A 457 -33.15 -15.57 2.67
C MET A 457 -32.70 -16.50 1.53
N LYS A 458 -32.79 -16.02 0.29
CA LYS A 458 -32.43 -16.74 -0.94
C LYS A 458 -31.06 -16.34 -1.51
N LEU A 459 -30.47 -17.19 -2.33
CA LEU A 459 -29.26 -16.87 -3.11
C LEU A 459 -29.66 -16.35 -4.49
N ALA A 460 -29.00 -15.31 -4.98
CA ALA A 460 -29.24 -14.71 -6.29
C ALA A 460 -27.94 -14.62 -7.10
N LEU A 461 -27.92 -15.31 -8.24
CA LEU A 461 -26.84 -15.23 -9.22
C LEU A 461 -27.28 -14.40 -10.40
N ILE A 462 -26.64 -13.24 -10.58
CA ILE A 462 -27.08 -12.21 -11.51
C ILE A 462 -26.09 -12.12 -12.68
N ALA A 463 -26.55 -12.44 -13.88
CA ALA A 463 -25.73 -12.35 -15.09
C ALA A 463 -26.00 -11.04 -15.81
N MET A 464 -24.98 -10.20 -15.98
CA MET A 464 -25.15 -8.89 -16.61
C MET A 464 -23.99 -8.52 -17.51
N LYS A 465 -24.28 -7.73 -18.55
CA LYS A 465 -23.26 -7.19 -19.45
C LYS A 465 -22.39 -6.17 -18.72
N ASN A 466 -21.10 -6.17 -19.04
CA ASN A 466 -20.20 -5.14 -18.51
C ASN A 466 -20.63 -3.74 -18.97
N CYS A 467 -20.63 -2.84 -18.01
CA CYS A 467 -20.86 -1.43 -18.16
C CYS A 467 -19.66 -0.76 -18.85
N ASP A 468 -19.87 0.26 -19.68
CA ASP A 468 -18.80 0.92 -20.45
C ASP A 468 -17.93 1.86 -19.60
N GLY A 469 -18.25 1.99 -18.30
CA GLY A 469 -17.51 2.77 -17.32
C GLY A 469 -17.87 4.25 -17.30
N ARG A 470 -18.90 4.67 -18.06
CA ARG A 470 -19.40 6.05 -18.08
C ARG A 470 -20.36 6.34 -16.93
N GLU A 471 -20.70 5.35 -16.12
CA GLU A 471 -21.65 5.49 -15.02
C GLU A 471 -21.03 6.23 -13.82
N LYS A 472 -21.77 7.21 -13.30
CA LYS A 472 -21.38 7.90 -12.05
C LYS A 472 -21.50 7.01 -10.81
N ILE A 473 -22.28 5.94 -10.88
CA ILE A 473 -22.51 4.97 -9.80
C ILE A 473 -22.48 3.57 -10.41
N ASN A 474 -21.76 2.65 -9.78
CA ASN A 474 -21.66 1.26 -10.24
C ASN A 474 -23.04 0.56 -10.18
N PRO A 475 -23.60 0.09 -11.31
CA PRO A 475 -24.91 -0.58 -11.34
C PRO A 475 -24.99 -1.82 -10.45
N LYS A 476 -23.90 -2.59 -10.33
CA LYS A 476 -23.84 -3.75 -9.44
C LYS A 476 -24.10 -3.38 -7.98
N GLN A 477 -23.66 -2.20 -7.56
CA GLN A 477 -23.89 -1.73 -6.19
C GLN A 477 -25.36 -1.44 -5.93
N ILE A 478 -26.06 -0.83 -6.89
CA ILE A 478 -27.50 -0.55 -6.81
C ILE A 478 -28.30 -1.85 -6.77
N ILE A 479 -27.99 -2.78 -7.68
CA ILE A 479 -28.66 -4.07 -7.76
C ILE A 479 -28.43 -4.86 -6.47
N ARG A 480 -27.17 -4.95 -6.00
CA ARG A 480 -26.83 -5.64 -4.74
C ARG A 480 -27.59 -5.07 -3.55
N GLU A 481 -27.68 -3.74 -3.43
CA GLU A 481 -28.42 -3.10 -2.34
C GLU A 481 -29.92 -3.37 -2.44
N GLY A 482 -30.49 -3.36 -3.65
CA GLY A 482 -31.91 -3.70 -3.86
C GLY A 482 -32.23 -5.14 -3.52
N PHE A 483 -31.39 -6.09 -3.94
CA PHE A 483 -31.52 -7.52 -3.60
C PHE A 483 -31.36 -7.76 -2.09
N ALA A 484 -30.42 -7.08 -1.43
CA ALA A 484 -30.26 -7.20 0.01
C ALA A 484 -31.53 -6.74 0.78
N ARG A 485 -32.22 -5.70 0.29
CA ARG A 485 -33.50 -5.23 0.86
C ARG A 485 -34.69 -6.16 0.58
N THR A 486 -34.51 -7.16 -0.26
CA THR A 486 -35.51 -8.20 -0.55
C THR A 486 -35.03 -9.58 -0.10
N GLU A 487 -34.16 -9.61 0.93
CA GLU A 487 -33.63 -10.81 1.59
C GLU A 487 -32.87 -11.75 0.64
N ARG A 488 -32.11 -11.21 -0.30
CA ARG A 488 -31.31 -12.00 -1.24
C ARG A 488 -29.83 -11.69 -1.15
N ILE A 489 -29.02 -12.75 -1.05
CA ILE A 489 -27.56 -12.67 -1.16
C ILE A 489 -27.19 -12.69 -2.64
N SER A 490 -26.47 -11.67 -3.14
CA SER A 490 -26.22 -11.51 -4.58
C SER A 490 -24.76 -11.67 -5.00
N ALA A 491 -24.53 -12.48 -6.03
CA ALA A 491 -23.26 -12.58 -6.76
C ALA A 491 -23.47 -12.28 -8.25
N PHE A 492 -22.41 -11.81 -8.92
CA PHE A 492 -22.51 -11.32 -10.30
C PHE A 492 -21.59 -12.11 -11.23
N ILE A 493 -22.14 -12.48 -12.40
CA ILE A 493 -21.41 -13.00 -13.53
C ILE A 493 -21.38 -11.93 -14.63
N ASN A 494 -20.18 -11.65 -15.14
CA ASN A 494 -20.02 -10.71 -16.25
C ASN A 494 -20.22 -11.41 -17.59
N LEU A 495 -21.10 -10.85 -18.43
CA LEU A 495 -21.29 -11.28 -19.80
C LEU A 495 -20.45 -10.37 -20.71
N PHE A 496 -19.41 -10.92 -21.34
CA PHE A 496 -18.61 -10.24 -22.34
C PHE A 496 -19.13 -10.57 -23.74
N ILE A 497 -19.25 -9.55 -24.60
CA ILE A 497 -19.71 -9.74 -25.98
C ILE A 497 -18.71 -10.64 -26.72
N GLY A 498 -19.18 -11.75 -27.28
CA GLY A 498 -18.36 -12.69 -28.05
C GLY A 498 -17.52 -13.68 -27.23
N GLN A 499 -17.63 -13.69 -25.89
CA GLN A 499 -16.93 -14.65 -25.03
C GLN A 499 -17.92 -15.48 -24.20
N SER A 500 -17.66 -16.77 -24.07
CA SER A 500 -18.39 -17.63 -23.14
C SER A 500 -17.91 -17.39 -21.71
N VAL A 501 -18.84 -17.37 -20.75
CA VAL A 501 -18.50 -17.37 -19.31
C VAL A 501 -17.76 -18.65 -18.98
N SER A 502 -16.65 -18.55 -18.26
CA SER A 502 -15.88 -19.74 -17.89
C SER A 502 -16.58 -20.54 -16.78
N LYS A 503 -16.49 -21.87 -16.84
CA LYS A 503 -16.97 -22.77 -15.77
C LYS A 503 -16.44 -22.35 -14.40
N LYS A 504 -15.15 -21.99 -14.33
CA LYS A 504 -14.48 -21.57 -13.09
C LYS A 504 -15.13 -20.33 -12.46
N GLU A 505 -15.52 -19.34 -13.26
CA GLU A 505 -16.20 -18.13 -12.75
C GLU A 505 -17.57 -18.45 -12.16
N ILE A 506 -18.34 -19.31 -12.82
CA ILE A 506 -19.66 -19.77 -12.33
C ILE A 506 -19.50 -20.46 -10.97
N ILE A 507 -18.58 -21.43 -10.90
CA ILE A 507 -18.34 -22.21 -9.68
C ILE A 507 -17.87 -21.33 -8.53
N ASN A 508 -16.95 -20.40 -8.78
CA ASN A 508 -16.49 -19.47 -7.74
C ASN A 508 -17.62 -18.55 -7.24
N ALA A 509 -18.51 -18.11 -8.13
CA ALA A 509 -19.65 -17.29 -7.74
C ALA A 509 -20.64 -18.07 -6.86
N ILE A 510 -20.93 -19.32 -7.20
CA ILE A 510 -21.82 -20.20 -6.43
C ILE A 510 -21.20 -20.53 -5.07
N LEU A 511 -19.92 -20.91 -5.03
CA LEU A 511 -19.21 -21.16 -3.77
C LEU A 511 -19.20 -19.92 -2.87
N SER A 512 -19.04 -18.72 -3.44
CA SER A 512 -19.11 -17.48 -2.68
C SER A 512 -20.51 -17.22 -2.11
N LEU A 513 -21.58 -17.57 -2.83
CA LEU A 513 -22.95 -17.48 -2.33
C LEU A 513 -23.21 -18.48 -1.20
N LEU A 514 -22.78 -19.73 -1.37
CA LEU A 514 -22.89 -20.77 -0.34
C LEU A 514 -22.10 -20.38 0.92
N GLU A 515 -20.88 -19.86 0.77
CA GLU A 515 -20.06 -19.37 1.87
C GLU A 515 -20.74 -18.23 2.63
N GLN A 516 -21.39 -17.30 1.91
CA GLN A 516 -22.17 -16.21 2.54
C GLN A 516 -23.42 -16.71 3.27
N LYS A 517 -24.00 -17.84 2.86
CA LYS A 517 -25.07 -18.54 3.58
C LYS A 517 -24.56 -19.37 4.77
N GLY A 518 -23.25 -19.53 4.91
CA GLY A 518 -22.61 -20.21 6.03
C GLY A 518 -22.07 -21.61 5.72
N PHE A 519 -22.00 -22.02 4.45
CA PHE A 519 -21.32 -23.27 4.10
C PHE A 519 -19.80 -23.12 4.28
N LEU A 520 -19.18 -24.06 4.96
CA LEU A 520 -17.72 -24.07 5.17
C LEU A 520 -17.04 -25.09 4.26
N LYS A 521 -15.81 -24.81 3.83
CA LYS A 521 -15.00 -25.73 3.02
C LYS A 521 -14.42 -26.85 3.88
N ARG A 522 -14.12 -28.01 3.29
CA ARG A 522 -13.49 -29.14 4.00
C ARG A 522 -12.16 -28.76 4.67
N SER A 523 -11.40 -27.82 4.10
CA SER A 523 -10.17 -27.28 4.68
C SER A 523 -10.34 -26.75 6.11
N TRP A 524 -11.55 -26.38 6.52
CA TRP A 524 -11.86 -25.99 7.90
C TRP A 524 -11.49 -27.07 8.92
N ASN A 525 -11.59 -28.36 8.55
CA ASN A 525 -11.21 -29.47 9.42
C ASN A 525 -9.71 -29.53 9.77
N LYS A 526 -8.86 -28.83 9.00
CA LYS A 526 -7.42 -28.77 9.27
C LYS A 526 -7.08 -27.78 10.38
N ILE A 527 -8.02 -26.93 10.79
CA ILE A 527 -7.87 -26.00 11.90
C ILE A 527 -7.97 -26.79 13.22
N LYS A 528 -6.87 -27.45 13.61
CA LYS A 528 -6.62 -27.90 14.98
C LYS A 528 -5.62 -26.93 15.59
N LEU A 529 -6.11 -25.78 16.03
CA LEU A 529 -5.28 -24.80 16.72
C LEU A 529 -5.29 -25.10 18.22
N PRO A 530 -4.12 -25.17 18.89
CA PRO A 530 -4.07 -25.32 20.33
C PRO A 530 -4.57 -24.03 21.00
N GLY A 531 -5.54 -24.16 21.91
CA GLY A 531 -6.13 -23.03 22.64
C GLY A 531 -7.29 -22.34 21.92
N ILE A 532 -7.80 -21.26 22.52
CA ILE A 532 -8.86 -20.42 21.97
C ILE A 532 -8.21 -19.23 21.26
N ILE A 533 -8.49 -19.05 19.97
CA ILE A 533 -8.03 -17.87 19.23
C ILE A 533 -9.12 -16.82 19.31
N VAL A 534 -8.76 -15.62 19.78
CA VAL A 534 -9.67 -14.50 19.90
C VAL A 534 -9.25 -13.40 18.93
N ASN A 535 -10.21 -12.82 18.24
CA ASN A 535 -10.04 -11.64 17.43
C ASN A 535 -11.01 -10.55 17.89
N LEU A 536 -10.55 -9.30 17.82
CA LEU A 536 -11.36 -8.12 18.05
C LEU A 536 -11.37 -7.29 16.77
N SER A 537 -12.56 -7.09 16.23
CA SER A 537 -12.79 -6.18 15.10
C SER A 537 -13.66 -5.01 15.55
N ILE A 538 -13.49 -3.85 14.91
CA ILE A 538 -14.36 -2.69 15.13
C ILE A 538 -14.89 -2.26 13.77
N GLU A 539 -16.15 -2.54 13.51
CA GLU A 539 -16.80 -2.23 12.25
C GLU A 539 -17.46 -0.86 12.27
N LYS A 540 -17.25 -0.08 11.22
CA LYS A 540 -17.89 1.23 11.08
C LYS A 540 -19.25 1.08 10.42
N MET A 541 -20.32 1.21 11.20
CA MET A 541 -21.70 1.04 10.75
C MET A 541 -22.26 2.32 10.12
N SER A 542 -21.89 3.49 10.67
CA SER A 542 -22.30 4.80 10.15
C SER A 542 -21.19 5.84 10.30
N LYS A 543 -21.46 7.12 9.99
CA LYS A 543 -20.47 8.19 10.19
C LYS A 543 -20.00 8.27 11.64
N TYR A 544 -20.88 7.99 12.60
CA TYR A 544 -20.62 8.13 14.03
C TYR A 544 -20.82 6.84 14.82
N ASP A 545 -21.34 5.76 14.21
CA ASP A 545 -21.63 4.52 14.91
C ASP A 545 -20.62 3.43 14.55
N PHE A 546 -20.05 2.82 15.60
CA PHE A 546 -19.05 1.76 15.53
C PHE A 546 -19.53 0.54 16.31
N LEU A 547 -19.27 -0.65 15.78
CA LEU A 547 -19.63 -1.91 16.37
C LEU A 547 -18.37 -2.72 16.70
N PRO A 548 -17.94 -2.77 17.97
CA PRO A 548 -17.00 -3.79 18.42
C PRO A 548 -17.58 -5.20 18.27
N ILE A 549 -16.76 -6.11 17.76
CA ILE A 549 -17.09 -7.50 17.51
C ILE A 549 -15.94 -8.35 18.06
N PHE A 550 -16.23 -9.13 19.09
CA PHE A 550 -15.35 -10.22 19.47
C PHE A 550 -15.70 -11.44 18.64
N SER A 551 -14.71 -12.13 18.14
CA SER A 551 -14.85 -13.49 17.63
C SER A 551 -13.85 -14.42 18.30
N LYS A 552 -14.26 -15.64 18.59
CA LYS A 552 -13.36 -16.69 19.08
C LYS A 552 -13.53 -17.97 18.30
N ILE A 553 -12.42 -18.65 18.07
CA ILE A 553 -12.38 -20.02 17.55
C ILE A 553 -12.02 -20.92 18.72
N ASN A 554 -12.96 -21.77 19.13
CA ASN A 554 -12.75 -22.79 20.15
C ASN A 554 -12.87 -24.16 19.51
N GLY A 555 -11.73 -24.81 19.26
CA GLY A 555 -11.69 -26.05 18.48
C GLY A 555 -12.21 -25.83 17.05
N ARG A 556 -13.44 -26.28 16.78
CA ARG A 556 -14.09 -26.16 15.46
C ARG A 556 -15.21 -25.14 15.40
N GLU A 557 -15.61 -24.59 16.55
CA GLU A 557 -16.72 -23.66 16.66
C GLU A 557 -16.23 -22.22 16.55
N ILE A 558 -16.89 -21.44 15.70
CA ILE A 558 -16.68 -19.99 15.63
C ILE A 558 -17.83 -19.32 16.35
N LEU A 559 -17.48 -18.62 17.41
CA LEU A 559 -18.41 -17.84 18.21
C LEU A 559 -18.09 -16.36 18.04
N TYR A 560 -19.11 -15.52 18.14
CA TYR A 560 -18.94 -14.07 18.16
C TYR A 560 -19.79 -13.44 19.26
N LYS A 561 -19.38 -12.25 19.69
CA LYS A 561 -20.13 -11.41 20.64
C LYS A 561 -20.11 -9.99 20.13
N LEU A 562 -21.28 -9.46 19.81
CA LEU A 562 -21.44 -8.05 19.42
C LEU A 562 -21.50 -7.19 20.68
N TYR A 563 -21.00 -5.95 20.58
CA TYR A 563 -21.17 -4.98 21.66
C TYR A 563 -22.66 -4.79 22.01
N GLY A 564 -22.99 -4.97 23.29
CA GLY A 564 -24.36 -4.88 23.81
C GLY A 564 -25.15 -6.21 23.83
N GLN A 565 -24.55 -7.32 23.39
CA GLN A 565 -25.12 -8.66 23.56
C GLN A 565 -24.52 -9.36 24.80
N GLU A 566 -25.35 -10.07 25.56
CA GLU A 566 -24.93 -10.83 26.73
C GLU A 566 -24.34 -12.20 26.37
N GLU A 567 -24.90 -12.87 25.37
CA GLU A 567 -24.50 -14.23 24.98
C GLU A 567 -23.57 -14.25 23.77
N TRP A 568 -22.77 -15.32 23.68
CA TRP A 568 -22.00 -15.64 22.48
C TRP A 568 -22.90 -16.27 21.42
N GLY A 569 -22.97 -15.68 20.24
CA GLY A 569 -23.66 -16.25 19.08
C GLY A 569 -22.75 -17.21 18.30
N THR A 570 -23.33 -18.22 17.67
CA THR A 570 -22.66 -19.03 16.65
C THR A 570 -22.73 -18.32 15.30
N ILE A 571 -21.69 -18.45 14.48
CA ILE A 571 -21.78 -18.04 13.05
C ILE A 571 -22.59 -19.11 12.30
N ASP A 572 -23.89 -19.18 12.59
CA ASP A 572 -24.82 -20.02 11.85
C ASP A 572 -25.71 -19.12 10.96
N HIS A 573 -25.82 -19.51 9.69
CA HIS A 573 -26.79 -19.06 8.67
C HIS A 573 -26.66 -17.71 7.96
N THR A 574 -25.76 -16.80 8.34
CA THR A 574 -25.36 -15.67 7.47
C THR A 574 -24.14 -14.97 8.06
N LEU A 575 -23.28 -14.37 7.22
CA LEU A 575 -22.31 -13.36 7.67
C LEU A 575 -22.97 -12.45 8.72
N LEU A 576 -22.45 -12.47 9.95
CA LEU A 576 -22.89 -11.74 11.16
C LEU A 576 -24.22 -11.00 10.98
N ASN A 577 -25.32 -11.50 11.57
CA ASN A 577 -26.64 -10.86 11.49
C ASN A 577 -26.69 -9.56 12.31
N ILE A 578 -25.99 -8.53 11.84
CA ILE A 578 -25.87 -7.23 12.49
C ILE A 578 -27.16 -6.41 12.33
N GLY A 579 -28.04 -6.78 11.39
CA GLY A 579 -29.27 -6.05 11.08
C GLY A 579 -30.22 -5.88 12.28
N ASN A 580 -30.18 -6.82 13.22
CA ASN A 580 -30.99 -6.79 14.44
C ASN A 580 -30.28 -6.15 15.65
N ASN A 581 -28.99 -5.80 15.54
CA ASN A 581 -28.26 -5.19 16.63
C ASN A 581 -28.64 -3.72 16.79
N LYS A 582 -29.07 -3.32 18.00
CA LYS A 582 -29.58 -1.97 18.29
C LYS A 582 -28.56 -1.07 18.99
N VAL A 583 -27.45 -1.63 19.47
CA VAL A 583 -26.49 -0.94 20.33
C VAL A 583 -25.17 -0.73 19.59
N PHE A 584 -24.72 0.53 19.52
CA PHE A 584 -23.48 0.93 18.85
C PHE A 584 -22.70 1.92 19.71
N LEU A 585 -21.37 1.94 19.54
CA LEU A 585 -20.51 2.93 20.16
C LEU A 585 -20.41 4.19 19.29
N PRO A 586 -20.55 5.40 19.86
CA PRO A 586 -20.31 6.63 19.11
C PRO A 586 -18.82 6.81 18.76
N GLN A 587 -18.50 7.84 17.98
CA GLN A 587 -17.11 8.23 17.77
C GLN A 587 -16.46 8.71 19.10
N PRO A 588 -15.29 8.16 19.48
CA PRO A 588 -14.60 8.60 20.69
C PRO A 588 -14.19 10.08 20.58
N SER A 589 -14.43 10.84 21.65
CA SER A 589 -14.08 12.25 21.76
C SER A 589 -13.71 12.61 23.20
N LYS A 590 -13.07 13.76 23.41
CA LYS A 590 -12.77 14.26 24.76
C LYS A 590 -14.01 14.58 25.61
N ARG A 591 -15.22 14.50 25.04
CA ARG A 591 -16.50 14.83 25.69
C ARG A 591 -17.36 13.60 25.99
N ASN A 592 -16.88 12.39 25.72
CA ASN A 592 -17.62 11.18 25.99
C ASN A 592 -16.72 10.08 26.59
N ASP A 593 -17.29 9.29 27.49
CA ASP A 593 -16.57 8.22 28.21
C ASP A 593 -16.55 6.89 27.42
N ILE A 594 -16.58 6.97 26.09
CA ILE A 594 -16.63 5.79 25.20
C ILE A 594 -15.42 4.88 25.41
N GLY A 595 -14.27 5.46 25.74
CA GLY A 595 -13.07 4.69 26.08
C GLY A 595 -13.25 3.82 27.33
N VAL A 596 -14.09 4.22 28.29
CA VAL A 596 -14.40 3.44 29.49
C VAL A 596 -15.34 2.29 29.13
N SER A 597 -16.45 2.57 28.44
CA SER A 597 -17.41 1.54 28.01
C SER A 597 -16.79 0.48 27.11
N PHE A 598 -15.90 0.90 26.19
CA PHE A 598 -15.16 -0.04 25.35
C PHE A 598 -14.21 -0.91 26.17
N LYS A 599 -13.45 -0.33 27.11
CA LYS A 599 -12.57 -1.09 28.00
C LYS A 599 -13.32 -2.07 28.90
N GLN A 600 -14.50 -1.68 29.37
CA GLN A 600 -15.36 -2.54 30.17
C GLN A 600 -15.82 -3.76 29.37
N PHE A 601 -16.39 -3.54 28.19
CA PHE A 601 -16.79 -4.62 27.27
C PHE A 601 -15.61 -5.55 26.93
N MET A 602 -14.44 -4.99 26.65
CA MET A 602 -13.20 -5.74 26.43
C MET A 602 -12.84 -6.63 27.62
N SER A 603 -12.87 -6.07 28.83
CA SER A 603 -12.45 -6.78 30.04
C SER A 603 -13.43 -7.89 30.40
N GLU A 604 -14.74 -7.60 30.38
CA GLU A 604 -15.79 -8.57 30.66
C GLU A 604 -15.75 -9.73 29.65
N THR A 605 -15.65 -9.41 28.36
CA THR A 605 -15.63 -10.44 27.31
C THR A 605 -14.36 -11.30 27.36
N LEU A 606 -13.20 -10.72 27.74
CA LEU A 606 -11.96 -11.49 27.89
C LEU A 606 -11.96 -12.40 29.13
N VAL A 607 -12.68 -12.04 30.20
CA VAL A 607 -12.83 -12.89 31.40
C VAL A 607 -13.72 -14.11 31.12
N GLU A 608 -14.67 -13.99 30.19
CA GLU A 608 -15.53 -15.10 29.74
C GLU A 608 -14.82 -16.12 28.82
N ILE A 609 -13.63 -15.82 28.31
CA ILE A 609 -12.86 -16.67 27.39
C ILE A 609 -11.76 -17.38 28.16
#